data_AF-A0A1F3ZR81-F1
#
_entry.id   AF-A0A1F3ZR81-F1
#
_cell.length_a   1.000
_cell.length_b   1.000
_cell.length_c   1.000
_cell.angle_alpha   90.00
_cell.angle_beta   90.00
_cell.angle_gamma   90.00
#
_symmetry.space_group_name_H-M   'P 1'
#
loop_
_entity.id
_entity.type
_entity.pdbx_description
1 polymer ?
#
loop_
_entity_poly.entity_id
_entity_poly.type
_entity_poly.pdbx_seq_one_letter_code
_entity_poly.pdbx_strand_id
1 'polypeptide(L)' 'MRSGAFVFPAIERIVYGQPQRLAEVSVTREHFPVIASHAMEEHYIHTNPRQITRAEQVLEILEAAA' A
#
# COMPACT_ATOMS: atom_id res chain seq x y z
N MET A 1 -14.60 -18.28 17.24
CA MET A 1 -14.03 -17.36 16.24
C MET A 1 -12.86 -16.63 16.89
N ARG A 2 -11.61 -16.88 16.48
CA ARG A 2 -10.46 -16.11 16.97
C ARG A 2 -10.34 -14.85 16.13
N SER A 3 -10.77 -13.74 16.71
CA SER A 3 -10.49 -12.40 16.24
C SER A 3 -8.98 -12.13 16.38
N GLY A 4 -8.33 -11.60 15.33
CA GLY A 4 -7.12 -10.79 15.51
C GLY A 4 -5.74 -11.37 15.18
N ALA A 5 -5.60 -12.45 14.40
CA ALA A 5 -4.28 -12.86 13.89
C ALA A 5 -4.23 -12.64 12.37
N PHE A 6 -3.61 -11.54 11.94
CA PHE A 6 -3.31 -11.36 10.52
C PHE A 6 -2.32 -12.44 10.06
N VAL A 7 -2.68 -13.14 8.99
CA VAL A 7 -1.90 -14.22 8.39
C VAL A 7 -0.92 -13.61 7.38
N PHE A 8 0.18 -13.01 7.83
CA PHE A 8 1.21 -12.45 6.94
C PHE A 8 2.46 -13.32 6.65
N PRO A 9 2.85 -14.36 7.42
CA PRO A 9 4.14 -15.01 7.19
C PRO A 9 4.21 -15.83 5.90
N ALA A 10 3.07 -16.22 5.31
CA ALA A 10 3.08 -16.96 4.04
C ALA A 10 3.48 -16.08 2.85
N ILE A 11 3.06 -14.81 2.87
CA ILE A 11 3.39 -13.86 1.79
C ILE A 11 4.89 -13.53 1.83
N GLU A 12 5.46 -13.34 3.03
CA GLU A 12 6.90 -13.10 3.22
C GLU A 12 7.77 -14.19 2.57
N ARG A 13 7.32 -15.46 2.60
CA ARG A 13 8.03 -16.56 1.92
C ARG A 13 7.95 -16.48 0.41
N ILE A 14 6.86 -15.95 -0.16
CA ILE A 14 6.68 -15.81 -1.61
C ILE A 14 7.49 -14.63 -2.14
N VAL A 15 7.52 -13.52 -1.40
CA VAL A 15 8.22 -12.28 -1.80
C VAL A 15 9.68 -12.21 -1.31
N TYR A 16 10.23 -13.32 -0.81
CA TYR A 16 11.61 -13.38 -0.34
C TYR A 16 12.58 -12.96 -1.45
N GLY A 17 13.49 -12.03 -1.14
CA GLY A 17 14.43 -11.47 -2.10
C GLY A 17 13.89 -10.33 -2.97
N GLN A 18 12.62 -9.93 -2.80
CA GLN A 18 12.08 -8.70 -3.39
C GLN A 18 12.39 -7.48 -2.50
N PRO A 19 12.49 -6.26 -3.09
CA PRO A 19 12.56 -5.01 -2.35
C PRO A 19 11.45 -4.90 -1.28
N GLN A 20 11.80 -4.41 -0.09
CA GLN A 20 10.90 -4.28 1.06
C GLN A 20 10.41 -2.85 1.25
N ARG A 21 11.07 -1.88 0.63
CA ARG A 21 10.71 -0.45 0.66
C ARG A 21 10.57 0.10 -0.74
N LEU A 22 9.68 1.09 -0.89
CA LEU A 22 9.49 1.84 -2.13
C LEU A 22 10.79 2.52 -2.61
N ALA A 23 11.63 2.98 -1.68
CA ALA A 23 12.89 3.64 -2.01
C ALA A 23 13.90 2.72 -2.72
N GLU A 24 13.85 1.40 -2.50
CA GLU A 24 14.73 0.43 -3.16
C GLU A 24 14.45 0.28 -4.66
N VAL A 25 13.29 0.76 -5.12
CA VAL A 25 12.92 0.88 -6.53
C VAL A 25 12.77 2.34 -6.97
N SER A 26 13.49 3.24 -6.30
CA SER A 26 13.56 4.68 -6.60
C SER A 26 12.25 5.46 -6.42
N VAL A 27 11.25 4.88 -5.74
CA VAL A 27 10.04 5.59 -5.36
C VAL A 27 10.25 6.23 -3.98
N THR A 28 10.60 7.51 -3.98
CA THR A 28 10.80 8.32 -2.77
C THR A 28 9.51 9.03 -2.33
N ARG A 29 9.50 9.54 -1.09
CA ARG A 29 8.39 10.30 -0.47
C ARG A 29 7.91 11.49 -1.31
N GLU A 30 8.79 12.08 -2.12
CA GLU A 30 8.45 13.18 -3.04
C GLU A 30 7.42 12.78 -4.10
N HIS A 31 7.36 11.48 -4.44
CA HIS A 31 6.38 10.94 -5.40
C HIS A 31 5.03 10.63 -4.75
N PHE A 32 4.96 10.54 -3.41
CA PHE A 32 3.75 10.03 -2.75
C PHE A 32 2.51 10.89 -3.01
N PRO A 33 2.56 12.24 -2.99
CA PRO A 33 1.39 13.06 -3.29
C PRO A 33 0.82 12.80 -4.68
N VAL A 34 1.67 12.67 -5.71
CA VAL A 34 1.20 12.43 -7.09
C VAL A 34 0.65 11.01 -7.25
N ILE A 35 1.29 10.01 -6.66
CA ILE A 35 0.80 8.62 -6.66
C ILE A 35 -0.56 8.53 -5.96
N ALA A 36 -0.70 9.17 -4.79
CA ALA A 36 -1.94 9.16 -4.03
C ALA A 36 -3.07 9.86 -4.79
N SER A 37 -2.79 10.98 -5.47
CA SER A 37 -3.77 11.67 -6.31
C SER A 37 -4.24 10.79 -7.46
N HIS A 38 -3.31 10.20 -8.23
CA HIS A 38 -3.67 9.35 -9.36
C HIS A 38 -4.39 8.07 -8.93
N ALA A 39 -4.03 7.49 -7.79
CA ALA A 39 -4.73 6.32 -7.25
C ALA A 39 -6.23 6.59 -7.02
N MET A 40 -6.62 7.84 -6.69
CA MET A 40 -8.03 8.20 -6.52
C MET A 40 -8.83 8.21 -7.83
N GLU A 41 -8.14 8.27 -8.98
CA GLU A 41 -8.75 8.20 -10.32
C GLU A 41 -8.85 6.75 -10.83
N GLU A 42 -8.16 5.81 -10.18
CA GLU A 42 -8.14 4.41 -10.58
C GLU A 42 -9.46 3.70 -10.27
N HIS A 43 -10.02 3.04 -11.28
CA HIS A 43 -11.33 2.38 -11.18
C HIS A 43 -11.41 1.37 -10.02
N TYR A 44 -10.32 0.66 -9.76
CA TYR A 44 -10.29 -0.41 -8.75
C TYR A 44 -10.35 0.10 -7.31
N ILE A 45 -10.02 1.37 -7.05
CA ILE A 45 -10.01 1.91 -5.68
C ILE A 45 -11.39 1.83 -5.02
N HIS A 46 -12.47 1.94 -5.81
CA HIS A 46 -13.84 1.91 -5.33
C HIS A 46 -14.35 0.53 -4.91
N THR A 47 -13.63 -0.53 -5.31
CA THR A 47 -13.95 -1.92 -4.96
C THR A 47 -13.12 -2.44 -3.79
N ASN A 48 -12.26 -1.59 -3.20
CA ASN A 48 -11.46 -1.96 -2.04
C ASN A 48 -12.39 -2.28 -0.84
N PRO A 49 -12.27 -3.46 -0.20
CA PRO A 49 -13.11 -3.85 0.92
C PRO A 49 -13.00 -2.88 2.12
N ARG A 50 -11.87 -2.17 2.24
CA ARG A 50 -11.77 -0.98 3.07
C ARG A 50 -11.94 0.24 2.18
N GLN A 51 -13.07 0.93 2.28
CA GLN A 51 -13.35 2.10 1.46
C GLN A 51 -12.24 3.16 1.61
N ILE A 52 -11.67 3.55 0.48
CA ILE A 52 -10.74 4.66 0.34
C ILE A 52 -11.49 5.78 -0.37
N THR A 53 -11.69 6.90 0.32
CA THR A 53 -12.50 8.02 -0.13
C THR A 53 -11.70 9.31 -0.33
N ARG A 54 -10.43 9.33 0.10
CA ARG A 54 -9.55 10.49 -0.02
C ARG A 54 -8.08 10.08 -0.16
N ALA A 55 -7.29 10.90 -0.85
CA ALA A 55 -5.89 10.63 -1.16
C ALA A 55 -5.02 10.44 0.09
N GLU A 56 -5.34 11.09 1.22
CA GLU A 56 -4.58 10.96 2.46
C GLU A 56 -4.57 9.53 3.00
N GLN A 57 -5.63 8.76 2.75
CA GLN A 57 -5.67 7.35 3.14
C GLN A 57 -4.71 6.50 2.29
N VAL A 58 -4.46 6.89 1.04
CA VAL A 58 -3.44 6.26 0.20
C VAL A 58 -2.04 6.66 0.68
N LEU A 59 -1.84 7.91 1.08
CA LEU A 59 -0.58 8.36 1.69
C LEU A 59 -0.23 7.54 2.93
N GLU A 60 -1.19 7.27 3.82
CA GLU A 60 -0.97 6.39 4.98
C GLU A 60 -0.43 5.00 4.59
N ILE A 61 -0.88 4.45 3.46
CA ILE A 61 -0.43 3.15 2.95
C ILE A 61 0.98 3.25 2.37
N LEU A 62 1.26 4.30 1.59
CA LEU A 62 2.59 4.54 1.03
C LEU A 62 3.63 4.77 2.13
N GLU A 63 3.26 5.48 3.20
CA GLU A 63 4.09 5.71 4.37
C GLU A 63 4.46 4.43 5.12
N ALA A 64 3.59 3.42 5.12
CA ALA A 64 3.88 2.11 5.70
C ALA A 64 4.98 1.35 4.92
N ALA A 65 5.23 1.72 3.66
CA ALA A 65 6.21 1.11 2.76
C ALA A 65 7.39 2.03 2.41
N ALA A 66 7.51 3.20 3.06
CA ALA A 66 8.55 4.20 2.82
C ALA A 66 9.97 3.71 3.17
#